data_AF-A0A354ZC77-F1
#
_entry.id   AF-A0A354ZC77-F1
#
_cell.length_a   1.000
_cell.length_b   1.000
_cell.length_c   1.000
_cell.angle_alpha   90.00
_cell.angle_beta   90.00
_cell.angle_gamma   90.00
#
_symmetry.space_group_name_H-M   'P 1'
#
loop_
_entity.id
_entity.type
_entity.pdbx_description
1 polymer ?
#
loop_
_entity_poly.entity_id
_entity_poly.type
_entity_poly.pdbx_seq_one_letter_code
_entity_poly.pdbx_strand_id
1 'polypeptide(L)'
;NNFGAMLRLIGKLRDSITVLLAARELEPRSPMILTNLANSVYELGDSYAAETMYNEALMATGDFGPALTGLGNIYMDRKDYGRALEVML
;
A
#
# COMPACT_ATOMS: atom_id res chain seq x y z
N ASN A 1 8.82 -6.62 -7.32
CA ASN A 1 7.45 -6.11 -7.05
C ASN A 1 6.36 -7.09 -7.50
N ASN A 2 6.31 -7.50 -8.77
CA ASN A 2 5.25 -8.34 -9.35
C ASN A 2 5.09 -9.69 -8.64
N PHE A 3 6.19 -10.35 -8.26
CA PHE A 3 6.12 -11.61 -7.53
C PHE A 3 5.45 -11.46 -6.15
N GLY A 4 5.76 -10.39 -5.42
CA GLY A 4 5.08 -10.07 -4.16
C GLY A 4 3.59 -9.80 -4.36
N ALA A 5 3.24 -8.99 -5.36
CA ALA A 5 1.84 -8.75 -5.71
C ALA A 5 1.08 -10.06 -6.05
N MET A 6 1.71 -11.00 -6.75
CA MET A 6 1.12 -12.31 -7.02
C MET A 6 0.91 -13.14 -5.75
N LEU A 7 1.88 -13.14 -4.82
CA LEU A 7 1.75 -13.84 -3.53
C LEU A 7 0.57 -13.28 -2.72
N ARG A 8 0.37 -11.97 -2.72
CA ARG A 8 -0.80 -11.32 -2.11
C ARG A 8 -2.10 -11.83 -2.72
N LEU A 9 -2.22 -11.82 -4.06
CA LEU A 9 -3.42 -12.24 -4.76
C LEU A 9 -3.83 -13.69 -4.51
N ILE A 10 -2.87 -14.57 -4.16
CA ILE A 10 -3.16 -15.97 -3.79
C ILE A 10 -3.29 -16.19 -2.26
N GLY A 11 -3.41 -15.11 -1.48
CA GLY A 11 -3.63 -15.15 -0.04
C GLY A 11 -2.37 -15.40 0.80
N LYS A 12 -1.19 -15.49 0.19
CA LYS A 12 0.09 -15.67 0.89
C LYS A 12 0.65 -14.33 1.35
N LEU A 13 -0.09 -13.64 2.23
CA LEU A 13 0.19 -12.27 2.65
C LEU A 13 1.55 -12.12 3.33
N ARG A 14 1.91 -13.05 4.22
CA ARG A 14 3.21 -13.01 4.91
C ARG A 14 4.38 -13.18 3.95
N ASP A 15 4.29 -14.12 3.01
CA ASP A 15 5.32 -14.33 1.99
C ASP A 15 5.43 -13.11 1.06
N SER A 16 4.29 -12.51 0.71
CA SER A 16 4.25 -11.25 -0.05
C SER A 16 5.05 -10.15 0.66
N ILE A 17 4.79 -9.95 1.96
CA ILE A 17 5.50 -8.97 2.79
C ILE A 17 7.00 -9.24 2.80
N THR A 18 7.43 -10.48 3.03
CA THR A 18 8.86 -10.85 3.02
C THR A 18 9.53 -10.49 1.69
N VAL A 19 8.91 -10.87 0.56
CA VAL A 19 9.46 -10.58 -0.77
C VAL A 19 9.49 -9.07 -1.06
N LEU A 20 8.46 -8.33 -0.65
CA LEU A 20 8.37 -6.91 -0.91
C LEU A 20 9.30 -6.08 -0.02
N LEU A 21 9.57 -6.52 1.21
CA LEU A 21 10.62 -5.93 2.05
C LEU A 21 12.00 -6.12 1.41
N ALA A 22 12.32 -7.32 0.93
CA ALA A 22 13.57 -7.55 0.22
C ALA A 22 13.68 -6.68 -1.06
N ALA A 23 12.58 -6.48 -1.78
CA ALA A 23 12.55 -5.58 -2.93
C ALA A 23 12.74 -4.10 -2.52
N ARG A 24 12.18 -3.69 -1.37
CA ARG A 24 12.33 -2.33 -0.83
C ARG A 24 13.78 -2.01 -0.46
N GLU A 25 14.55 -2.98 0.02
CA GLU A 25 15.99 -2.78 0.28
C GLU A 25 16.76 -2.35 -0.99
N LEU A 26 16.33 -2.82 -2.16
CA LEU A 26 16.93 -2.46 -3.45
C LEU A 26 16.40 -1.14 -4.00
N GLU A 27 15.11 -0.88 -3.83
CA GLU A 27 14.43 0.31 -4.35
C GLU A 27 13.53 0.95 -3.27
N PRO A 28 14.12 1.65 -2.29
CA PRO A 28 13.42 2.05 -1.05
C PRO A 28 12.31 3.08 -1.25
N ARG A 29 12.34 3.80 -2.37
CA ARG A 29 11.36 4.84 -2.73
C ARG A 29 10.49 4.46 -3.90
N SER A 30 10.48 3.18 -4.33
CA SER A 30 9.63 2.74 -5.43
C SER A 30 8.16 2.79 -5.02
N PRO A 31 7.31 3.65 -5.62
CA PRO A 31 5.90 3.77 -5.25
C PRO A 31 5.16 2.44 -5.42
N MET A 32 5.54 1.67 -6.44
CA MET A 32 4.95 0.36 -6.72
C MET A 32 5.32 -0.68 -5.66
N ILE A 33 6.54 -0.68 -5.12
CA ILE A 33 6.91 -1.60 -4.02
C ILE A 33 6.19 -1.20 -2.74
N LEU A 34 6.23 0.09 -2.40
CA LEU A 34 5.57 0.62 -1.19
C LEU A 34 4.07 0.34 -1.21
N THR A 35 3.40 0.59 -2.33
CA THR A 35 1.96 0.30 -2.50
C THR A 35 1.64 -1.19 -2.41
N ASN A 36 2.45 -2.06 -3.02
CA ASN A 36 2.23 -3.51 -2.91
C ASN A 36 2.44 -4.03 -1.49
N LEU A 37 3.42 -3.47 -0.77
CA LEU A 37 3.67 -3.81 0.62
C LEU A 37 2.50 -3.34 1.49
N ALA A 38 2.06 -2.09 1.30
CA ALA A 38 0.89 -1.52 1.95
C ALA A 38 -0.37 -2.37 1.74
N ASN A 39 -0.67 -2.78 0.50
CA ASN A 39 -1.78 -3.67 0.20
C ASN A 39 -1.70 -4.98 0.99
N SER A 40 -0.52 -5.60 1.04
CA SER A 40 -0.34 -6.88 1.74
C SER A 40 -0.50 -6.75 3.26
N VAL A 41 -0.04 -5.63 3.82
CA VAL A 41 -0.14 -5.30 5.25
C VAL A 41 -1.57 -4.93 5.64
N TYR A 42 -2.27 -4.17 4.79
CA TYR A 42 -3.68 -3.83 4.94
C TYR A 42 -4.57 -5.08 4.93
N GLU A 43 -4.38 -5.97 3.96
CA GLU A 43 -5.11 -7.25 3.89
C GLU A 43 -4.80 -8.18 5.08
N LEU A 44 -3.64 -8.02 5.73
CA LEU A 44 -3.29 -8.72 6.96
C LEU A 44 -3.94 -8.09 8.22
N GLY A 45 -4.56 -6.92 8.08
CA GLY A 45 -5.34 -6.23 9.11
C GLY A 45 -4.67 -4.98 9.70
N ASP A 46 -3.44 -4.64 9.29
CA ASP A 46 -2.74 -3.45 9.81
C ASP A 46 -2.94 -2.25 8.89
N SER A 47 -4.11 -1.62 8.99
CA SER A 47 -4.45 -0.44 8.20
C SER A 47 -3.58 0.78 8.49
N TYR A 48 -2.98 0.89 9.69
CA TYR A 48 -2.15 2.04 10.06
C TYR A 48 -0.78 1.96 9.40
N ALA A 49 -0.14 0.79 9.45
CA ALA A 49 1.14 0.58 8.75
C ALA A 49 0.96 0.73 7.23
N ALA A 50 -0.15 0.25 6.68
CA ALA A 50 -0.46 0.41 5.26
C ALA A 50 -0.61 1.90 4.87
N GLU A 51 -1.33 2.69 5.66
CA GLU A 51 -1.47 4.14 5.45
C GLU A 51 -0.11 4.84 5.40
N THR A 52 0.80 4.52 6.33
CA THR A 52 2.17 5.08 6.31
C THR A 52 2.87 4.78 4.98
N MET A 53 2.80 3.53 4.50
CA MET A 53 3.45 3.12 3.26
C MET A 53 2.82 3.73 2.00
N TYR A 54 1.50 3.90 1.96
CA TYR A 54 0.85 4.61 0.86
C TYR A 54 1.26 6.08 0.83
N ASN A 55 1.34 6.75 1.99
CA ASN A 55 1.83 8.12 2.06
C ASN A 55 3.30 8.24 1.61
N GLU A 56 4.16 7.29 1.98
CA GLU A 56 5.53 7.23 1.46
C GLU A 56 5.58 7.08 -0.07
N ALA A 57 4.68 6.26 -0.65
CA ALA A 57 4.57 6.12 -2.09
C ALA A 57 4.17 7.44 -2.77
N LEU A 58 3.26 8.19 -2.16
CA LEU A 58 2.85 9.51 -2.65
C LEU A 58 3.93 10.57 -2.48
N MET A 59 4.74 10.52 -1.41
CA MET A 59 5.90 11.40 -1.29
C MET A 59 6.94 11.18 -2.40
N ALA A 60 7.03 9.96 -2.92
CA ALA A 60 7.99 9.64 -3.98
C ALA A 60 7.56 10.12 -5.37
N THR A 61 6.25 10.14 -5.69
CA THR A 61 5.77 10.50 -7.04
C THR A 61 4.62 11.51 -7.11
N GLY A 62 4.16 12.07 -6.00
CA GLY A 62 3.14 13.13 -5.90
C GLY A 62 1.71 12.69 -6.24
N ASP A 63 1.54 11.96 -7.34
CA ASP A 63 0.28 11.44 -7.84
C ASP A 63 0.46 9.97 -8.28
N PHE A 64 0.21 9.06 -7.35
CA PHE A 64 0.24 7.62 -7.62
C PHE A 64 -1.13 7.01 -7.31
N GLY A 65 -1.97 6.94 -8.35
CA GLY A 65 -3.35 6.46 -8.26
C GLY A 65 -3.56 5.16 -7.45
N PRO A 66 -2.70 4.13 -7.58
CA PRO A 66 -2.82 2.93 -6.75
C PRO A 66 -2.69 3.18 -5.23
N ALA A 67 -1.83 4.12 -4.82
CA ALA A 67 -1.68 4.48 -3.40
C ALA A 67 -2.86 5.34 -2.90
N LEU A 68 -3.33 6.29 -3.72
CA LEU A 68 -4.54 7.07 -3.42
C LEU A 68 -5.76 6.17 -3.24
N THR A 69 -5.93 5.17 -4.12
CA THR A 69 -6.99 4.16 -4.00
C THR A 69 -6.89 3.39 -2.68
N GLY A 70 -5.68 2.98 -2.29
CA GLY A 70 -5.43 2.29 -1.03
C GLY A 70 -5.76 3.15 0.21
N LEU A 71 -5.38 4.43 0.21
CA LEU A 71 -5.74 5.37 1.29
C LEU A 71 -7.25 5.62 1.35
N GLY A 72 -7.90 5.79 0.20
CA GLY A 72 -9.34 5.95 0.11
C GLY A 72 -10.07 4.78 0.77
N ASN A 73 -9.67 3.54 0.47
CA ASN A 73 -10.24 2.36 1.12
C ASN A 73 -10.03 2.34 2.64
N ILE A 74 -8.83 2.67 3.11
CA ILE A 74 -8.53 2.79 4.55
C ILE A 74 -9.44 3.81 5.24
N TYR A 75 -9.62 4.99 4.63
CA TYR A 75 -10.47 6.02 5.21
C TYR A 75 -11.95 5.65 5.18
N MET A 76 -12.41 4.98 4.13
CA MET A 76 -13.77 4.44 4.06
C MET A 76 -14.04 3.41 5.15
N ASP A 77 -13.11 2.47 5.38
CA ASP A 77 -13.23 1.46 6.45
C ASP A 77 -13.31 2.09 7.84
N ARG A 78 -12.54 3.17 8.04
CA ARG A 78 -12.54 3.95 9.28
C ARG A 78 -13.71 4.93 9.39
N LYS A 79 -14.58 4.99 8.37
CA LYS A 79 -15.71 5.94 8.25
C LYS A 79 -15.29 7.40 8.25
N ASP A 80 -14.05 7.69 7.86
CA ASP A 80 -13.53 9.03 7.69
C ASP A 80 -13.78 9.51 6.25
N TYR A 81 -15.05 9.81 5.96
CA TYR A 81 -15.48 10.16 4.61
C TYR A 81 -14.89 11.48 4.11
N GLY A 82 -14.49 12.37 5.02
CA GLY A 82 -13.83 13.63 4.68
C GLY A 82 -12.48 13.38 4.02
N ARG A 83 -11.63 12.60 4.69
CA ARG A 83 -10.32 12.22 4.14
C ARG A 83 -10.44 11.29 2.94
N ALA A 84 -11.44 10.40 2.92
CA ALA A 84 -11.70 9.54 1.76
C ALA A 84 -11.99 10.38 0.51
N LEU A 85 -12.83 11.42 0.62
CA LEU A 85 -13.13 12.31 -0.50
C LEU A 85 -11.91 13.12 -0.94
N GLU A 86 -11.11 13.61 0.02
CA GLU A 86 -9.89 14.38 -0.27
C GLU A 86 -8.88 13.60 -1.11
N VAL A 87 -8.67 12.31 -0.83
CA VAL A 87 -7.68 11.49 -1.57
C VAL A 87 -8.22 10.86 -2.86
N MET A 88 -9.52 10.95 -3.13
CA MET A 88 -10.16 10.39 -4.33
C MET A 88 -10.46 11.44 -5.42
N LEU A 89 -10.22 12.72 -5.15
CA LEU A 89 -10.42 13.87 -6.06
C LEU A 89 -9.09 14.37 -6.63
#